data_AF-L0HB32-F1
#
_entry.id   AF-L0HB32-F1
#
_cell.length_a   1.000
_cell.length_b   1.000
_cell.length_c   1.000
_cell.angle_alpha   90.00
_cell.angle_beta   90.00
_cell.angle_gamma   90.00
#
_symmetry.space_group_name_H-M   'P 1'
#
loop_
_entity.id
_entity.type
_entity.pdbx_description
1 polymer ?
#
loop_
_entity_poly.entity_id
_entity_poly.type
_entity_poly.pdbx_seq_one_letter_code
_entity_poly.pdbx_strand_id
1 'polypeptide(L)' 'ERAKKVEDMMKKLWGDRYFDPATGKFSKSATSPDGKKLPRTFCQLILDPIFKVFDAIMNF' A
#
# COMPACT_ATOMS: atom_id res chain seq x y z
N GLU A 1 -19.64 14.13 2.22
CA GLU A 1 -18.19 14.15 2.56
C GLU A 1 -17.55 12.78 2.76
N ARG A 2 -18.10 11.91 3.62
CA ARG A 2 -17.54 10.57 3.90
C ARG A 2 -17.35 9.70 2.64
N ALA A 3 -18.35 9.67 1.76
CA ALA A 3 -18.29 8.93 0.49
C ALA A 3 -17.09 9.37 -0.39
N LYS A 4 -16.87 10.68 -0.51
CA LYS A 4 -15.74 11.24 -1.27
C LYS A 4 -14.38 10.77 -0.74
N LYS A 5 -14.21 10.72 0.58
CA LYS A 5 -12.98 10.18 1.21
C LYS A 5 -12.78 8.69 0.92
N VAL A 6 -13.87 7.90 0.91
CA VAL A 6 -13.83 6.49 0.56
C VAL A 6 -13.40 6.30 -0.89
N GLU A 7 -14.03 7.01 -1.82
CA GLU A 7 -13.68 6.96 -3.25
C GLU A 7 -12.22 7.34 -3.50
N ASP A 8 -11.73 8.39 -2.84
CA ASP A 8 -10.34 8.82 -2.96
C ASP A 8 -9.35 7.78 -2.41
N MET A 9 -9.71 7.07 -1.34
CA MET A 9 -8.90 5.99 -0.81
C MET A 9 -8.92 4.77 -1.73
N MET A 10 -10.07 4.38 -2.28
CA MET A 10 -10.17 3.27 -3.24
C MET A 10 -9.28 3.52 -4.47
N LYS A 11 -9.23 4.76 -4.97
CA LYS A 11 -8.31 5.18 -6.04
C LYS A 11 -6.83 5.14 -5.66
N LYS A 12 -6.48 5.19 -4.38
CA LYS A 12 -5.10 5.05 -3.87
C LYS A 12 -4.70 3.60 -3.65
N LEU A 13 -5.67 2.73 -3.37
CA LEU A 13 -5.44 1.31 -3.11
C LEU A 13 -5.20 0.49 -4.39
N TRP A 14 -5.33 1.05 -5.59
CA TRP A 14 -5.18 0.32 -6.85
C TRP A 14 -4.36 1.09 -7.89
N GLY A 15 -3.85 0.36 -8.89
CA GLY A 15 -3.00 0.88 -9.96
C GLY A 15 -1.59 1.25 -9.50
N ASP A 16 -0.94 2.16 -10.24
CA ASP A 16 0.42 2.65 -9.94
C ASP A 16 0.39 3.72 -8.86
N ARG A 17 0.05 3.28 -7.66
CA ARG A 17 0.02 4.06 -6.43
C ARG A 17 0.92 3.40 -5.41
N TYR A 18 1.73 4.21 -4.75
CA TYR A 18 2.75 3.76 -3.80
C TYR A 18 2.54 4.48 -2.47
N PHE A 19 2.72 3.78 -1.36
CA PHE A 19 2.67 4.37 -0.04
C PHE A 19 4.07 4.33 0.57
N ASP A 20 4.57 5.50 0.98
CA ASP A 20 5.86 5.60 1.64
C ASP A 20 5.66 5.59 3.16
N PRO A 21 6.05 4.51 3.86
CA PRO A 21 5.89 4.42 5.30
C PRO A 21 6.80 5.39 6.06
N ALA A 22 7.91 5.87 5.46
CA ALA A 22 8.81 6.81 6.10
C ALA A 22 8.20 8.22 6.17
N THR A 23 7.43 8.61 5.15
CA THR A 23 6.78 9.94 5.10
C THR A 23 5.28 9.90 5.39
N GLY A 24 4.66 8.71 5.41
CA GLY A 24 3.23 8.52 5.57
C GLY A 24 2.40 9.04 4.40
N LYS A 25 2.99 9.21 3.22
CA LYS A 25 2.36 9.84 2.05
C LYS A 25 2.19 8.87 0.90
N PHE A 26 1.17 9.14 0.08
CA PHE A 26 0.96 8.45 -1.18
C PHE A 26 1.73 9.14 -2.30
N SER A 27 2.36 8.34 -3.16
CA SER A 27 3.08 8.77 -4.35
C SER A 27 2.54 8.06 -5.59
N LYS A 28 2.75 8.67 -6.75
CA LYS A 28 2.62 8.01 -8.06
C LYS A 28 3.96 7.46 -8.56
N SER A 29 5.07 7.86 -7.93
CA SER A 29 6.40 7.35 -8.24
C SER A 29 6.64 6.02 -7.53
N ALA A 30 7.19 5.06 -8.26
CA ALA A 30 7.63 3.77 -7.74
C ALA A 30 8.89 3.89 -6.86
N THR A 31 9.51 5.06 -6.81
CA THR A 31 10.69 5.35 -5.99
C THR A 31 10.43 6.54 -5.08
N SER A 32 10.95 6.45 -3.86
CA SER A 32 10.98 7.54 -2.90
C SER A 32 12.06 8.57 -3.27
N PRO A 33 12.07 9.78 -2.64
CA PRO A 33 13.06 10.81 -2.92
C PRO A 33 14.51 10.39 -2.63
N ASP A 34 14.72 9.43 -1.72
CA ASP A 34 16.01 8.81 -1.40
C ASP A 34 16.35 7.61 -2.31
N GLY A 35 15.59 7.40 -3.38
CA GLY A 35 15.86 6.38 -4.41
C GLY A 35 15.45 4.96 -4.05
N LYS A 36 14.83 4.74 -2.88
CA LYS A 36 14.33 3.41 -2.50
C LYS A 36 13.11 3.04 -3.34
N LYS A 37 13.02 1.78 -3.74
CA LYS A 37 11.82 1.25 -4.41
C LYS A 37 10.70 1.14 -3.39
N LEU A 38 9.55 1.71 -3.73
CA LEU A 38 8.34 1.61 -2.94
C LEU A 38 7.49 0.45 -3.46
N PRO A 39 6.96 -0.42 -2.58
CA PRO A 39 5.98 -1.41 -2.98
C PRO A 39 4.67 -0.72 -3.39
N ARG A 40 3.91 -1.35 -4.29
CA ARG A 40 2.57 -0.88 -4.63
C ARG A 40 1.69 -0.87 -3.37
N THR A 41 0.85 0.17 -3.26
CA THR A 41 -0.05 0.36 -2.12
C THR A 41 -0.92 -0.86 -1.89
N PHE A 42 -1.48 -1.45 -2.95
CA PHE A 42 -2.29 -2.67 -2.86
C PHE A 42 -1.51 -3.82 -2.22
N CYS A 43 -0.28 -4.05 -2.69
CA CYS A 43 0.57 -5.11 -2.18
C CYS A 43 0.92 -4.90 -0.71
N GLN A 44 1.25 -3.67 -0.31
CA GLN A 44 1.66 -3.36 1.07
C GLN A 44 0.49 -3.33 2.06
N LEU A 45 -0.65 -2.73 1.70
CA LEU A 45 -1.74 -2.50 2.65
C LEU A 45 -2.80 -3.60 2.65
N ILE A 46 -2.91 -4.39 1.57
CA ILE A 46 -3.93 -5.42 1.43
C ILE A 46 -3.30 -6.82 1.37
N LEU A 47 -2.39 -7.07 0.43
CA LEU A 47 -1.86 -8.43 0.23
C LEU A 47 -0.89 -8.86 1.33
N ASP A 48 -0.01 -7.98 1.79
CA ASP A 48 1.00 -8.30 2.81
C ASP A 48 0.37 -8.74 4.15
N PRO A 49 -0.66 -8.07 4.70
CA PRO A 49 -1.39 -8.60 5.86
C PRO A 49 -2.04 -9.96 5.61
N ILE A 50 -2.61 -10.20 4.42
CA ILE A 50 -3.20 -11.48 4.08
C ILE A 50 -2.13 -12.58 4.07
N PHE A 51 -0.99 -12.33 3.41
CA PHE A 51 0.12 -13.27 3.39
C PHE A 51 0.67 -13.57 4.77
N LYS A 52 0.79 -12.57 5.65
CA LYS A 52 1.21 -12.77 7.04
C LYS A 52 0.26 -13.69 7.81
N VAL A 53 -1.05 -13.57 7.60
CA VAL A 53 -2.04 -14.47 8.23
C VAL A 53 -1.88 -15.90 7.71
N PHE A 54 -1.72 -16.09 6.40
CA PHE A 54 -1.48 -17.41 5.84
C PHE A 54 -0.17 -18.02 6.34
N ASP A 55 0.92 -17.25 6.33
CA ASP A 55 2.24 -17.68 6.81
C ASP A 55 2.18 -18.11 8.28
N ALA A 56 1.57 -17.29 9.13
CA ALA A 56 1.39 -17.59 10.55
C ALA A 56 0.53 -18.84 10.82
N ILE A 57 -0.35 -19.24 9.90
CA ILE A 57 -1.21 -20.42 10.04
C ILE A 57 -0.55 -21.67 9.43
N MET A 58 0.16 -21.53 8.32
CA MET A 58 0.64 -22.66 7.52
C MET A 58 2.03 -23.15 7.93
N ASN A 59 2.84 -22.31 8.59
CA ASN A 59 4.23 -22.60 8.95
C ASN A 59 4.44 -22.84 10.45
N PHE A 60 3.55 -23.63 11.08
CA PHE A 60 3.72 -24.15 12.45
C PHE A 60 4.63 -25.37 12.52
#